data_AF-A0AA96FJZ8-F1
#
_entry.id   AF-A0AA96FJZ8-F1
#
_cell.length_a   1.000
_cell.length_b   1.000
_cell.length_c   1.000
_cell.angle_alpha   90.00
_cell.angle_beta   90.00
_cell.angle_gamma   90.00
#
_symmetry.space_group_name_H-M   'P 1'
#
loop_
_entity.id
_entity.type
_entity.pdbx_description
1 polymer ?
#
loop_
_entity_poly.entity_id
_entity_poly.type
_entity_poly.pdbx_seq_one_letter_code
_entity_poly.pdbx_strand_id
1 'polypeptide(L)' 'MVNDTTLLLDLDGVSVARVERLADGGRRVHLVTADKMARACPACGVFATRVKGSAVTRPRDLPYGESGLKFRW' A
#
# COMPACT_ATOMS: atom_id res chain seq x y z
N MET A 1 3.15 15.86 -4.11
CA MET A 1 2.24 15.08 -4.98
C MET A 1 1.32 14.33 -4.04
N VAL A 2 0.06 14.76 -3.92
CA VAL A 2 -0.91 14.07 -3.05
C VAL A 2 -1.25 12.74 -3.68
N ASN A 3 -1.14 11.65 -2.92
CA ASN A 3 -1.44 10.29 -3.37
C ASN A 3 -2.88 9.97 -2.95
N ASP A 4 -3.74 9.57 -3.88
CA ASP A 4 -5.15 9.22 -3.62
C ASP A 4 -5.30 8.09 -2.58
N THR A 5 -4.25 7.28 -2.42
CA THR A 5 -4.15 6.23 -1.38
C THR A 5 -4.07 6.82 0.03
N THR A 6 -3.38 7.95 0.19
CA THR A 6 -3.28 8.67 1.47
C THR A 6 -4.61 9.30 1.86
N LEU A 7 -5.39 9.78 0.88
CA LEU A 7 -6.74 10.33 1.12
C LEU A 7 -7.78 9.26 1.47
N LEU A 8 -7.65 8.04 0.91
CA LEU A 8 -8.65 6.99 1.10
C LEU A 8 -8.33 6.05 2.27
N LEU A 9 -7.06 5.90 2.65
CA LEU A 9 -6.62 4.91 3.64
C LEU A 9 -5.73 5.49 4.76
N ASP A 10 -5.34 6.77 4.68
CA ASP A 10 -4.35 7.39 5.57
C ASP A 10 -3.01 6.60 5.61
N LEU A 11 -2.63 6.04 4.46
CA LEU A 11 -1.39 5.28 4.29
C LEU A 11 -0.33 6.12 3.58
N ASP A 12 0.62 6.66 4.34
CA ASP A 12 1.77 7.35 3.78
C ASP A 12 2.77 6.37 3.14
N GLY A 13 3.37 6.77 2.02
CA GLY A 13 4.36 5.97 1.29
C GLY A 13 3.80 4.76 0.53
N VAL A 14 2.48 4.60 0.43
CA VAL A 14 1.81 3.47 -0.24
C VAL A 14 0.94 3.96 -1.39
N SER A 15 0.88 3.21 -2.48
CA SER A 15 -0.02 3.44 -3.61
C SER A 15 -0.92 2.23 -3.87
N VAL A 16 -2.18 2.45 -4.25
CA VAL A 16 -3.06 1.41 -4.81
C VAL A 16 -2.65 1.13 -6.26
N ALA A 17 -2.23 -0.10 -6.55
CA ALA A 17 -1.90 -0.54 -7.91
C ALA A 17 -3.11 -1.12 -8.65
N ARG A 18 -4.00 -1.83 -7.94
CA ARG A 18 -5.18 -2.47 -8.51
C ARG A 18 -6.23 -2.73 -7.45
N VAL A 19 -7.50 -2.67 -7.83
CA VAL A 19 -8.63 -3.17 -7.03
C VAL A 19 -9.34 -4.26 -7.81
N GLU A 20 -9.64 -5.39 -7.17
CA GLU A 20 -10.45 -6.47 -7.74
C GLU A 20 -11.65 -6.80 -6.85
N ARG A 21 -12.75 -7.21 -7.47
CA ARG A 21 -13.90 -7.80 -6.76
C ARG A 21 -13.64 -9.28 -6.56
N LEU A 22 -13.90 -9.75 -5.35
CA LEU A 22 -13.80 -11.15 -4.97
C LEU A 22 -15.16 -11.84 -5.14
N ALA A 23 -15.15 -13.17 -5.19
CA ALA A 23 -16.37 -13.98 -5.32
C ALA A 23 -17.34 -13.81 -4.13
N ASP A 24 -16.82 -13.44 -2.96
CA ASP A 24 -17.61 -13.13 -1.75
C ASP A 24 -18.23 -11.73 -1.77
N GLY A 25 -18.13 -10.99 -2.88
CA GLY A 25 -18.60 -9.60 -3.00
C GLY A 25 -17.65 -8.56 -2.39
N GLY A 26 -16.64 -9.02 -1.63
CA GLY A 26 -15.60 -8.16 -1.07
C GLY A 26 -14.67 -7.58 -2.14
N ARG A 27 -13.80 -6.66 -1.73
CA ARG A 27 -12.76 -6.10 -2.59
C ARG A 27 -11.38 -6.39 -2.05
N ARG A 28 -10.47 -6.79 -2.95
CA ARG A 28 -9.04 -6.84 -2.66
C ARG A 28 -8.35 -5.64 -3.28
N VAL A 29 -7.62 -4.92 -2.46
CA VAL A 29 -6.79 -3.78 -2.85
C VAL A 29 -5.33 -4.25 -2.86
N HIS A 30 -4.70 -4.19 -4.03
CA HIS A 30 -3.29 -4.48 -4.22
C HIS A 30 -2.50 -3.19 -4.03
N LEU A 31 -1.59 -3.20 -3.06
CA LEU A 31 -0.77 -2.07 -2.63
C LEU A 31 0.66 -2.23 -3.12
N VAL A 32 1.32 -1.10 -3.38
CA VAL A 32 2.75 -1.05 -3.68
C VAL A 32 3.40 0.07 -2.86
N THR A 33 4.69 -0.06 -2.59
CA THR A 33 5.47 1.07 -2.06
C THR A 33 5.51 2.18 -3.11
N ALA A 34 5.08 3.38 -2.75
CA ALA A 34 4.94 4.49 -3.67
C ALA A 34 6.30 5.04 -4.13
N ASP A 35 7.26 5.12 -3.21
CA ASP A 35 8.60 5.60 -3.51
C ASP A 35 9.42 4.54 -4.25
N LYS A 36 9.73 4.82 -5.52
CA LYS A 36 10.57 3.97 -6.37
C LYS A 36 12.00 3.86 -5.84
N MET A 37 12.46 4.85 -5.06
CA MET A 37 13.77 4.88 -4.42
C MET A 37 13.78 4.25 -3.03
N ALA A 38 12.65 3.73 -2.52
CA ALA A 38 12.57 3.17 -1.17
C ALA A 38 13.54 1.99 -0.93
N ARG A 39 13.99 1.32 -2.01
CA ARG A 39 14.99 0.25 -1.95
C ARG A 39 16.43 0.74 -2.07
N ALA A 40 16.65 1.99 -2.45
CA ALA A 40 17.98 2.58 -2.55
C ALA A 40 18.51 2.95 -1.16
N CYS A 41 19.78 2.68 -0.91
CA CYS A 41 20.45 3.16 0.29
C CYS A 41 20.54 4.70 0.25
N PRO A 42 20.04 5.44 1.25
CA PRO A 42 20.10 6.90 1.23
C PRO A 42 21.54 7.45 1.27
N ALA A 43 22.51 6.65 1.76
CA ALA A 43 23.91 7.06 1.83
C ALA A 43 24.70 6.85 0.53
N CYS A 44 24.37 5.83 -0.27
CA CYS A 44 25.18 5.45 -1.44
C CYS A 44 24.37 5.17 -2.72
N GLY A 45 23.05 5.27 -2.70
CA GLY A 45 22.16 5.06 -3.86
C GLY A 45 22.02 3.60 -4.33
N VAL A 46 22.81 2.67 -3.80
CA VAL A 46 22.75 1.26 -4.20
C VAL A 46 21.43 0.63 -3.77
N PHE A 47 20.77 -0.06 -4.70
CA PHE A 47 19.53 -0.79 -4.44
C PHE A 47 19.80 -2.05 -3.62
N ALA A 48 19.05 -2.20 -2.54
CA ALA A 48 19.06 -3.43 -1.76
C ALA A 48 18.48 -4.60 -2.59
N THR A 49 19.20 -5.72 -2.63
CA THR A 49 18.76 -6.96 -3.28
C THR A 49 17.83 -7.80 -2.39
N ARG A 50 17.70 -7.46 -1.10
CA ARG A 50 16.84 -8.13 -0.13
C ARG A 50 16.04 -7.14 0.72
N VAL A 51 14.88 -7.56 1.18
CA VAL A 51 14.06 -6.82 2.15
C VAL A 51 14.75 -6.85 3.52
N LYS A 52 14.85 -5.68 4.17
CA LYS A 52 15.49 -5.54 5.50
C LYS A 52 14.46 -5.50 6.65
N GLY A 53 13.20 -5.22 6.35
CA GLY A 53 12.09 -5.16 7.30
C GLY A 53 10.79 -4.82 6.58
N SER A 54 9.66 -5.08 7.24
CA SER A 54 8.33 -4.74 6.73
C SER A 54 7.74 -3.61 7.58
N ALA A 55 7.20 -2.58 6.92
CA ALA A 55 6.42 -1.56 7.60
C ALA A 55 5.07 -2.15 8.03
N VAL A 56 4.63 -1.81 9.24
CA VAL A 56 3.28 -2.13 9.73
C VAL A 56 2.54 -0.82 9.88
N THR A 57 1.35 -0.74 9.28
CA THR A 57 0.47 0.42 9.35
C THR A 57 -0.97 -0.05 9.61
N ARG A 58 -1.78 0.82 10.21
CA ARG A 58 -3.20 0.57 10.49
C ARG A 58 -4.03 1.59 9.70
N PRO A 59 -4.71 1.19 8.62
CA PRO A 59 -5.56 2.09 7.87
C PRO A 59 -6.70 2.62 8.75
N ARG A 60 -6.98 3.91 8.66
CA ARG A 60 -7.98 4.57 9.53
C ARG A 60 -9.42 4.35 9.03
N ASP A 61 -9.62 4.39 7.71
CA ASP A 61 -10.95 4.32 7.06
C ASP A 61 -11.21 2.96 6.37
N LEU A 62 -11.24 1.90 7.18
CA LEU A 62 -11.46 0.53 6.73
C LEU A 62 -12.87 0.19 6.19
N PRO A 63 -13.98 0.74 6.70
CA PRO A 63 -15.30 0.41 6.17
C PRO A 63 -15.59 1.24 4.91
N TYR A 64 -15.36 0.66 3.75
CA TYR A 64 -15.89 1.18 2.49
C TYR A 64 -17.12 0.35 2.10
N GLY A 65 -18.32 0.87 2.33
CA GLY A 65 -19.59 0.19 2.03
C GLY A 65 -19.89 -0.94 3.01
N GLU A 66 -20.75 -1.89 2.61
CA GLU A 66 -21.26 -2.97 3.48
C GLU A 66 -20.23 -4.07 3.80
N SER A 67 -19.07 -4.08 3.14
CA SER A 67 -18.06 -5.13 3.29
C SER A 67 -16.66 -4.52 3.45
N GLY A 68 -15.88 -5.05 4.39
CA GLY A 68 -14.51 -4.62 4.64
C GLY A 68 -13.57 -4.86 3.45
N LEU A 69 -12.46 -4.11 3.41
CA LEU A 69 -11.42 -4.25 2.40
C LEU A 69 -10.37 -5.30 2.81
N LYS A 70 -9.93 -6.13 1.85
CA LYS A 70 -8.78 -7.02 2.01
C LYS A 70 -7.55 -6.39 1.34
N PHE A 71 -6.45 -6.24 2.08
CA PHE A 71 -5.21 -5.67 1.54
C PHE A 71 -4.21 -6.76 1.18
N ARG A 72 -3.49 -6.55 0.07
CA ARG A 72 -2.36 -7.39 -0.36
C ARG A 72 -1.22 -6.50 -0.83
N TRP A 73 -0.02 -6.80 -0.36
CA TRP A 73 1.24 -6.18 -0.80
C TRP A 73 1.95 -7.04 -1.84
#